data_AF-A0A938GBY9-F1
#
_entry.id   AF-A0A938GBY9-F1
#
_cell.length_a   1.000
_cell.length_b   1.000
_cell.length_c   1.000
_cell.angle_alpha   90.00
_cell.angle_beta   90.00
_cell.angle_gamma   90.00
#
_symmetry.space_group_name_H-M   'P 1'
#
loop_
_entity.id
_entity.type
_entity.pdbx_description
1 polymer ?
#
loop_
_entity_poly.entity_id
_entity_poly.type
_entity_poly.pdbx_seq_one_letter_code
_entity_poly.pdbx_strand_id
1 'polypeptide(L)'
;MSFFGFDPESVAARTRASDGSHEIPTLAQSLVHGGVGFGFVSVVVFAVWAFAGRRLSENLGEAGFYSVCALVFIGLAGFDLRRLVIGPDALGRFYGLFAAGFGAYAVSWCLAWFLVRGKAGEWIGSLAGSVVLALVFTTAFAATGNLLRVGLVLFLAHSAGYFLGGFIYASFGGTPGMLLWGAAYGLGFGAGLGYTLYHCQEPIRTRLSKPLDSHDVPPSSRRTF
;
A
#
# COMPACT_ATOMS: atom_id res chain seq x y z
N MET A 1 4.15 15.43 -15.61
CA MET A 1 3.44 14.25 -16.14
C MET A 1 2.81 13.51 -14.98
N SER A 2 1.50 13.24 -15.04
CA SER A 2 0.78 12.49 -14.01
C SER A 2 1.24 11.02 -14.05
N PHE A 3 2.05 10.61 -13.08
CA PHE A 3 2.39 9.19 -12.94
C PHE A 3 1.12 8.40 -12.61
N PHE A 4 0.80 7.39 -13.42
CA PHE A 4 -0.36 6.50 -13.25
C PHE A 4 -1.76 7.16 -13.29
N GLY A 5 -1.89 8.44 -13.65
CA GLY A 5 -3.20 9.10 -13.76
C GLY A 5 -3.86 9.44 -12.42
N PHE A 6 -3.07 9.52 -11.34
CA PHE A 6 -3.52 9.87 -9.99
C PHE A 6 -3.33 11.35 -9.64
N ASP A 7 -3.06 12.20 -10.63
CA ASP A 7 -3.04 13.63 -10.40
C ASP A 7 -4.41 14.12 -9.88
N PRO A 8 -4.42 15.03 -8.90
CA PRO A 8 -5.66 15.41 -8.23
C PRO A 8 -6.74 16.00 -9.13
N GLU A 9 -6.35 16.69 -10.19
CA GLU A 9 -7.26 17.33 -11.14
C GLU A 9 -7.96 16.29 -12.01
N SER A 10 -7.21 15.37 -12.61
CA SER A 10 -7.79 14.31 -13.43
C SER A 10 -8.64 13.35 -12.62
N VAL A 11 -8.26 13.02 -11.39
CA VAL A 11 -9.09 12.20 -10.50
C VAL A 11 -10.40 12.93 -10.17
N ALA A 12 -10.33 14.19 -9.72
CA ALA A 12 -11.52 14.97 -9.39
C ALA A 12 -12.45 15.16 -10.60
N ALA A 13 -11.91 15.43 -11.78
CA ALA A 13 -12.67 15.55 -13.02
C ALA A 13 -13.42 14.25 -13.35
N ARG A 14 -12.74 13.10 -13.29
CA ARG A 14 -13.38 11.79 -13.52
C ARG A 14 -14.43 11.45 -12.48
N THR A 15 -14.16 11.70 -11.21
CA THR A 15 -15.11 11.45 -10.11
C THR A 15 -16.36 12.31 -10.24
N ARG A 16 -16.25 13.55 -10.70
CA ARG A 16 -17.41 14.42 -10.95
C ARG A 16 -18.18 14.04 -12.21
N ALA A 17 -17.48 13.53 -13.23
CA ALA A 17 -18.09 13.13 -14.49
C ALA A 17 -18.84 11.79 -14.42
N SER A 18 -18.55 10.97 -13.40
CA SER A 18 -19.26 9.70 -13.18
C SER A 18 -20.57 9.92 -12.42
N ASP A 19 -21.67 9.37 -12.93
CA ASP A 19 -23.03 9.48 -12.36
C ASP A 19 -23.22 8.77 -11.00
N GLY A 20 -22.16 8.15 -10.44
CA GLY A 20 -22.22 7.37 -9.20
C GLY A 20 -21.80 8.18 -7.97
N SER A 21 -22.44 7.89 -6.83
CA SER A 21 -21.93 8.31 -5.52
C SER A 21 -20.62 7.57 -5.24
N HIS A 22 -19.49 8.28 -5.32
CA HIS A 22 -18.21 7.72 -4.91
C HIS A 22 -18.03 7.88 -3.41
N GLU A 23 -17.90 6.77 -2.70
CA GLU A 23 -17.59 6.79 -1.28
C GLU A 23 -16.16 7.32 -1.10
N ILE A 24 -16.00 8.40 -0.34
CA ILE A 24 -14.70 8.96 0.04
C ILE A 24 -14.29 8.31 1.36
N PRO A 25 -13.25 7.45 1.37
CA PRO A 25 -12.87 6.76 2.60
C PRO A 25 -12.44 7.74 3.69
N THR A 26 -13.00 7.56 4.88
CA THR A 26 -12.54 8.22 6.10
C THR A 26 -11.20 7.66 6.58
N LEU A 27 -10.53 8.34 7.51
CA LEU A 27 -9.27 7.85 8.05
C LEU A 27 -9.47 6.53 8.80
N ALA A 28 -10.54 6.44 9.61
CA ALA A 28 -10.88 5.22 10.34
C ALA A 28 -11.14 4.05 9.37
N GLN A 29 -11.94 4.25 8.33
CA GLN A 29 -12.17 3.22 7.30
C GLN A 29 -10.87 2.80 6.62
N SER A 30 -9.99 3.76 6.31
CA SER A 30 -8.70 3.49 5.66
C SER A 30 -7.75 2.69 6.56
N LEU A 31 -7.68 3.03 7.85
CA LEU A 31 -6.88 2.31 8.83
C LEU A 31 -7.42 0.89 9.07
N VAL A 32 -8.73 0.73 9.22
CA VAL A 32 -9.36 -0.57 9.46
C VAL A 32 -9.24 -1.47 8.24
N HIS A 33 -9.61 -1.00 7.05
CA HIS A 33 -9.47 -1.80 5.83
C HIS A 33 -8.00 -2.07 5.51
N GLY A 34 -7.14 -1.05 5.61
CA GLY A 34 -5.71 -1.21 5.39
C GLY A 34 -5.14 -2.26 6.34
N GLY A 35 -5.38 -2.15 7.64
CA GLY A 35 -4.87 -3.07 8.64
C GLY A 35 -5.45 -4.47 8.53
N VAL A 36 -6.78 -4.61 8.54
CA VAL A 36 -7.46 -5.91 8.55
C VAL A 36 -7.36 -6.61 7.20
N GLY A 37 -7.60 -5.89 6.10
CA GLY A 37 -7.55 -6.43 4.74
C GLY A 37 -6.14 -6.87 4.37
N PHE A 38 -5.14 -6.00 4.55
CA PHE A 38 -3.75 -6.38 4.34
C PHE A 38 -3.25 -7.41 5.37
N GLY A 39 -3.79 -7.39 6.59
CA GLY A 39 -3.59 -8.43 7.61
C GLY A 39 -3.92 -9.82 7.08
N PHE A 40 -5.09 -9.97 6.47
CA PHE A 40 -5.51 -11.22 5.83
C PHE A 40 -4.58 -11.59 4.66
N VAL A 41 -4.26 -10.64 3.79
CA VAL A 41 -3.31 -10.85 2.68
C VAL A 41 -1.96 -11.36 3.19
N SER A 42 -1.44 -10.75 4.25
CA SER A 42 -0.16 -11.12 4.85
C SER A 42 -0.20 -12.54 5.42
N VAL A 43 -1.27 -12.95 6.09
CA VAL A 43 -1.44 -14.34 6.55
C VAL A 43 -1.40 -15.31 5.37
N VAL A 44 -2.03 -14.99 4.24
CA VAL A 44 -1.97 -15.83 3.03
C VAL A 44 -0.53 -15.94 2.51
N VAL A 45 0.23 -14.84 2.47
CA VAL A 45 1.63 -14.90 2.03
C VAL A 45 2.50 -15.71 3.00
N PHE A 46 2.30 -15.54 4.31
CA PHE A 46 3.02 -16.33 5.31
C PHE A 46 2.58 -17.80 5.32
N ALA A 47 1.37 -18.13 4.86
CA ALA A 47 0.97 -19.51 4.60
C ALA A 47 1.78 -20.11 3.42
N VAL A 48 2.07 -19.34 2.36
CA VAL A 48 2.99 -19.79 1.31
C VAL A 48 4.36 -20.12 1.90
N TRP A 49 4.88 -19.28 2.79
CA TRP A 49 6.12 -19.58 3.50
C TRP A 49 6.02 -20.84 4.37
N ALA A 50 4.96 -20.94 5.18
CA ALA A 50 4.82 -22.00 6.16
C ALA A 50 4.61 -23.39 5.53
N PHE A 51 3.90 -23.47 4.40
CA PHE A 51 3.53 -24.75 3.79
C PHE A 51 4.34 -25.07 2.53
N ALA A 52 4.77 -24.05 1.77
CA ALA A 52 5.48 -24.24 0.51
C ALA A 52 6.93 -23.72 0.55
N GLY A 53 7.36 -23.05 1.62
CA GLY A 53 8.66 -22.38 1.69
C GLY A 53 9.84 -23.32 1.40
N ARG A 54 9.88 -24.50 2.02
CA ARG A 54 10.95 -25.48 1.77
C ARG A 54 11.01 -25.91 0.30
N ARG A 55 9.88 -26.33 -0.26
CA ARG A 55 9.79 -26.78 -1.66
C ARG A 55 10.11 -25.65 -2.64
N LEU A 56 9.66 -24.43 -2.38
CA LEU A 56 9.94 -23.27 -3.23
C LEU A 56 11.43 -22.91 -3.19
N SER A 57 12.04 -22.90 -2.01
CA SER A 57 13.48 -22.63 -1.87
C SER A 57 14.35 -23.71 -2.49
N GLU A 58 13.96 -24.99 -2.40
CA GLU A 58 14.70 -26.10 -3.05
C GLU A 58 14.63 -26.03 -4.59
N ASN A 59 13.49 -25.61 -5.17
CA ASN A 59 13.31 -25.58 -6.63
C ASN A 59 13.70 -24.26 -7.30
N LEU A 60 13.49 -23.13 -6.63
CA LEU A 60 13.66 -21.78 -7.21
C LEU A 60 14.76 -20.97 -6.51
N GLY A 61 15.38 -21.52 -5.47
CA GLY A 61 16.28 -20.78 -4.60
C GLY A 61 15.56 -19.74 -3.74
N GLU A 62 16.34 -19.10 -2.87
CA GLU A 62 15.85 -18.08 -1.94
C GLU A 62 15.23 -16.87 -2.68
N ALA A 63 15.90 -16.39 -3.74
CA ALA A 63 15.39 -15.29 -4.55
C ALA A 63 14.06 -15.62 -5.24
N GLY A 64 13.90 -16.86 -5.73
CA GLY A 64 12.66 -17.32 -6.33
C GLY A 64 11.52 -17.42 -5.33
N PHE A 65 11.79 -17.95 -4.12
CA PHE A 65 10.84 -17.96 -3.02
C PHE A 65 10.34 -16.53 -2.68
N TYR A 66 11.25 -15.57 -2.49
CA TYR A 66 10.87 -14.18 -2.22
C TYR A 66 10.09 -13.53 -3.37
N SER A 67 10.43 -13.87 -4.62
CA SER A 67 9.70 -13.38 -5.79
C SER A 67 8.25 -13.88 -5.80
N VAL A 68 8.01 -15.15 -5.45
CA VAL A 68 6.64 -15.69 -5.31
C VAL A 68 5.88 -14.95 -4.23
N CYS A 69 6.47 -14.78 -3.04
CA CYS A 69 5.83 -14.02 -1.96
C CYS A 69 5.50 -12.57 -2.36
N ALA A 70 6.41 -11.89 -3.06
CA ALA A 70 6.20 -10.54 -3.57
C ALA A 70 5.05 -10.47 -4.58
N LEU A 71 4.98 -11.42 -5.52
CA LEU A 71 3.88 -11.50 -6.49
C LEU A 71 2.52 -11.74 -5.81
N VAL A 72 2.47 -12.58 -4.78
CA VAL A 72 1.23 -12.80 -4.01
C VAL A 72 0.84 -11.53 -3.23
N PHE A 73 1.80 -10.84 -2.61
CA PHE A 73 1.53 -9.54 -1.98
C PHE A 73 0.99 -8.52 -2.98
N ILE A 74 1.69 -8.30 -4.10
CA ILE A 74 1.25 -7.38 -5.16
C ILE A 74 -0.14 -7.75 -5.66
N GLY A 75 -0.37 -9.05 -5.85
CA GLY A 75 -1.61 -9.61 -6.31
C GLY A 75 -2.80 -9.26 -5.42
N LEU A 76 -2.73 -9.76 -4.19
CA LEU A 76 -3.84 -9.72 -3.26
C LEU A 76 -3.98 -8.34 -2.58
N ALA A 77 -2.87 -7.68 -2.22
CA ALA A 77 -2.94 -6.35 -1.62
C ALA A 77 -3.33 -5.27 -2.62
N GLY A 78 -2.86 -5.36 -3.87
CA GLY A 78 -3.33 -4.49 -4.95
C GLY A 78 -4.83 -4.63 -5.19
N PHE A 79 -5.35 -5.86 -5.08
CA PHE A 79 -6.79 -6.12 -5.14
C PHE A 79 -7.55 -5.51 -3.96
N ASP A 80 -7.08 -5.71 -2.73
CA ASP A 80 -7.74 -5.28 -1.50
C ASP A 80 -7.70 -3.75 -1.31
N LEU A 81 -6.50 -3.17 -1.35
CA LEU A 81 -6.27 -1.75 -1.05
C LEU A 81 -6.85 -0.79 -2.09
N ARG A 82 -7.22 -1.26 -3.29
CA ARG A 82 -7.87 -0.42 -4.31
C ARG A 82 -9.15 0.24 -3.80
N ARG A 83 -9.84 -0.40 -2.84
CA ARG A 83 -11.09 0.11 -2.26
C ARG A 83 -10.88 1.41 -1.49
N LEU A 84 -9.63 1.71 -1.11
CA LEU A 84 -9.25 2.94 -0.43
C LEU A 84 -8.89 4.08 -1.40
N VAL A 85 -8.91 3.82 -2.71
CA VAL A 85 -8.51 4.79 -3.73
C VAL A 85 -9.74 5.52 -4.25
N ILE A 86 -9.69 6.85 -4.22
CA ILE A 86 -10.72 7.75 -4.72
C ILE A 86 -10.63 7.78 -6.26
N GLY A 87 -11.75 7.51 -6.91
CA GLY A 87 -11.94 7.71 -8.35
C GLY A 87 -12.45 6.47 -9.07
N PRO A 88 -13.22 6.66 -10.16
CA PRO A 88 -13.75 5.56 -10.95
C PRO A 88 -12.64 4.79 -11.65
N ASP A 89 -12.83 3.49 -11.87
CA ASP A 89 -11.93 2.60 -12.63
C ASP A 89 -10.46 2.68 -12.21
N ALA A 90 -10.21 2.76 -10.90
CA ALA A 90 -8.87 2.85 -10.34
C ALA A 90 -8.08 1.54 -10.37
N LEU A 91 -8.71 0.39 -10.69
CA LEU A 91 -8.11 -0.94 -10.52
C LEU A 91 -6.74 -1.08 -11.21
N GLY A 92 -6.67 -0.93 -12.54
CA GLY A 92 -5.43 -1.13 -13.28
C GLY A 92 -4.35 -0.10 -12.92
N ARG A 93 -4.75 1.16 -12.75
CA ARG A 93 -3.85 2.26 -12.36
C ARG A 93 -3.24 2.02 -10.98
N PHE A 94 -4.08 1.64 -10.02
CA PHE A 94 -3.65 1.37 -8.66
C PHE A 94 -2.76 0.13 -8.59
N TYR A 95 -3.10 -0.92 -9.36
CA TYR A 95 -2.25 -2.11 -9.42
C TYR A 95 -0.86 -1.78 -9.96
N GLY A 96 -0.77 -0.97 -11.02
CA GLY A 96 0.50 -0.49 -11.55
C GLY A 96 1.30 0.32 -10.53
N LEU A 97 0.64 1.25 -9.83
CA LEU A 97 1.26 2.06 -8.78
C LEU A 97 1.73 1.19 -7.60
N PHE A 98 0.88 0.30 -7.10
CA PHE A 98 1.17 -0.57 -5.97
C PHE A 98 2.29 -1.54 -6.32
N ALA A 99 2.27 -2.16 -7.51
CA ALA A 99 3.32 -3.05 -7.96
C ALA A 99 4.67 -2.31 -8.08
N ALA A 100 4.69 -1.11 -8.65
CA ALA A 100 5.90 -0.30 -8.74
C ALA A 100 6.43 0.11 -7.36
N GLY A 101 5.55 0.60 -6.48
CA GLY A 101 5.92 0.99 -5.12
C GLY A 101 6.41 -0.18 -4.29
N PHE A 102 5.62 -1.26 -4.20
CA PHE A 102 5.95 -2.44 -3.43
C PHE A 102 7.17 -3.17 -3.99
N GLY A 103 7.35 -3.19 -5.32
CA GLY A 103 8.56 -3.71 -5.95
C GLY A 103 9.81 -2.92 -5.54
N ALA A 104 9.76 -1.59 -5.60
CA ALA A 104 10.86 -0.73 -5.17
C ALA A 104 11.15 -0.87 -3.67
N TYR A 105 10.10 -0.99 -2.85
CA TYR A 105 10.18 -1.34 -1.44
C TYR A 105 10.92 -2.67 -1.22
N ALA A 106 10.50 -3.74 -1.92
CA ALA A 106 11.06 -5.07 -1.76
C ALA A 106 12.54 -5.14 -2.18
N VAL A 107 12.89 -4.48 -3.29
CA VAL A 107 14.30 -4.37 -3.73
C VAL A 107 15.12 -3.64 -2.67
N SER A 108 14.63 -2.52 -2.14
CA SER A 108 15.34 -1.74 -1.12
C SER A 108 15.54 -2.55 0.17
N TRP A 109 14.51 -3.29 0.58
CA TRP A 109 14.58 -4.21 1.72
C TRP A 109 15.64 -5.31 1.49
N CYS A 110 15.58 -6.00 0.35
CA CYS A 110 16.51 -7.07 0.01
C CYS A 110 17.96 -6.57 -0.03
N LEU A 111 18.21 -5.41 -0.65
CA LEU A 111 19.55 -4.81 -0.68
C LEU A 111 20.07 -4.53 0.73
N ALA A 112 19.26 -3.92 1.61
CA ALA A 112 19.64 -3.66 2.99
C ALA A 112 19.94 -4.96 3.76
N TRP A 113 19.08 -5.97 3.59
CA TRP A 113 19.22 -7.27 4.22
C TRP A 113 20.48 -8.00 3.78
N PHE A 114 20.73 -8.10 2.47
CA PHE A 114 21.87 -8.87 1.95
C PHE A 114 23.21 -8.17 2.16
N LEU A 115 23.26 -6.83 2.12
CA LEU A 115 24.50 -6.06 2.27
C LEU A 115 24.92 -5.87 3.72
N VAL A 116 24.00 -5.49 4.62
CA VAL A 116 24.33 -5.18 6.02
C VAL A 116 24.16 -6.41 6.92
N ARG A 117 23.14 -7.22 6.65
CA ARG A 117 22.76 -8.43 7.41
C ARG A 117 22.40 -8.15 8.89
N GLY A 118 21.83 -9.17 9.52
CA GLY A 118 21.43 -9.13 10.94
C GLY A 118 20.44 -8.00 11.27
N LYS A 119 20.41 -7.60 12.54
CA LYS A 119 19.46 -6.60 13.04
C LYS A 119 19.64 -5.21 12.44
N ALA A 120 20.87 -4.81 12.12
CA ALA A 120 21.12 -3.55 11.44
C ALA A 120 20.50 -3.54 10.04
N GLY A 121 20.62 -4.63 9.28
CA GLY A 121 19.96 -4.80 7.98
C GLY A 121 18.44 -4.73 8.07
N GLU A 122 17.82 -5.32 9.11
CA GLU A 122 16.37 -5.24 9.33
C GLU A 122 15.88 -3.80 9.54
N TRP A 123 16.59 -3.02 10.38
CA TRP A 123 16.23 -1.62 10.64
C TRP A 123 16.45 -0.72 9.43
N ILE A 124 17.59 -0.87 8.75
CA ILE A 124 17.91 -0.11 7.54
C ILE A 124 16.91 -0.45 6.43
N GLY A 125 16.59 -1.74 6.23
CA GLY A 125 15.61 -2.19 5.27
C GLY A 125 14.21 -1.65 5.58
N SER A 126 13.80 -1.68 6.85
CA SER A 126 12.52 -1.12 7.30
C SER A 126 12.41 0.37 6.98
N LEU A 127 13.45 1.14 7.26
CA LEU A 127 13.49 2.57 6.99
C LEU A 127 13.53 2.85 5.48
N ALA A 128 14.51 2.28 4.78
CA ALA A 128 14.73 2.54 3.36
C ALA A 128 13.53 2.12 2.51
N GLY A 129 12.99 0.91 2.74
CA GLY A 129 11.80 0.43 2.06
C GLY A 129 10.60 1.36 2.30
N SER A 130 10.32 1.72 3.55
CA SER A 130 9.17 2.58 3.88
C SER A 130 9.29 3.97 3.25
N VAL A 131 10.48 4.56 3.26
CA VAL A 131 10.74 5.87 2.63
C VAL A 131 10.55 5.77 1.11
N VAL A 132 11.07 4.74 0.45
CA VAL A 132 10.89 4.53 -0.99
C VAL A 132 9.42 4.34 -1.34
N LEU A 133 8.68 3.55 -0.55
CA LEU A 133 7.26 3.35 -0.77
C LEU A 133 6.47 4.66 -0.61
N ALA A 134 6.75 5.41 0.46
CA ALA A 134 6.14 6.71 0.70
C ALA A 134 6.45 7.70 -0.43
N LEU A 135 7.68 7.70 -0.96
CA LEU A 135 8.07 8.54 -2.10
C LEU A 135 7.25 8.20 -3.34
N VAL A 136 7.10 6.92 -3.69
CA VAL A 136 6.30 6.50 -4.84
C VAL A 136 4.84 6.92 -4.69
N PHE A 137 4.23 6.71 -3.52
CA PHE A 137 2.84 7.09 -3.30
C PHE A 137 2.63 8.60 -3.31
N THR A 138 3.44 9.35 -2.56
CA THR A 138 3.28 10.81 -2.48
C THR A 138 3.56 11.50 -3.81
N THR A 139 4.49 10.98 -4.63
CA THR A 139 4.72 11.52 -5.99
C THR A 139 3.56 11.22 -6.93
N ALA A 140 3.03 9.98 -6.93
CA ALA A 140 1.93 9.59 -7.79
C ALA A 140 0.64 10.40 -7.54
N PHE A 141 0.34 10.71 -6.27
CA PHE A 141 -0.83 11.51 -5.89
C PHE A 141 -0.57 13.03 -5.82
N ALA A 142 0.61 13.50 -6.24
CA ALA A 142 1.04 14.90 -6.14
C ALA A 142 0.92 15.49 -4.71
N ALA A 143 1.24 14.67 -3.71
CA ALA A 143 1.17 14.98 -2.28
C ALA A 143 2.56 14.93 -1.61
N THR A 144 3.61 15.42 -2.29
CA THR A 144 5.00 15.36 -1.81
C THR A 144 5.22 16.10 -0.49
N GLY A 145 4.41 17.11 -0.18
CA GLY A 145 4.41 17.77 1.14
C GLY A 145 4.10 16.84 2.32
N ASN A 146 3.46 15.69 2.05
CA ASN A 146 3.15 14.67 3.05
C ASN A 146 4.25 13.59 3.20
N LEU A 147 5.35 13.66 2.46
CA LEU A 147 6.39 12.60 2.43
C LEU A 147 6.93 12.25 3.81
N LEU A 148 7.34 13.24 4.60
CA LEU A 148 7.91 12.98 5.94
C LEU A 148 6.88 12.31 6.86
N ARG A 149 5.65 12.83 6.86
CA ARG A 149 4.55 12.32 7.70
C ARG A 149 4.18 10.89 7.32
N VAL A 150 3.99 10.64 6.02
CA VAL A 150 3.64 9.32 5.49
C VAL A 150 4.79 8.34 5.70
N GLY A 151 6.02 8.72 5.38
CA GLY A 151 7.21 7.88 5.56
C GLY A 151 7.43 7.49 7.02
N LEU A 152 7.27 8.43 7.96
CA LEU A 152 7.40 8.15 9.39
C LEU A 152 6.33 7.17 9.88
N VAL A 153 5.05 7.42 9.57
CA VAL A 153 3.96 6.52 10.01
C VAL A 153 4.10 5.15 9.39
N LEU A 154 4.44 5.08 8.10
CA LEU A 154 4.65 3.81 7.41
C LEU A 154 5.83 3.03 8.02
N PHE A 155 6.96 3.69 8.28
CA PHE A 155 8.11 3.08 8.95
C PHE A 155 7.77 2.55 10.35
N LEU A 156 7.09 3.36 11.17
CA LEU A 156 6.72 2.97 12.53
C LEU A 156 5.72 1.82 12.54
N ALA A 157 4.67 1.89 11.71
CA ALA A 157 3.64 0.86 11.64
C ALA A 157 4.18 -0.46 11.07
N HIS A 158 5.00 -0.38 10.01
CA HIS A 158 5.75 -1.50 9.47
C HIS A 158 6.63 -2.14 10.53
N SER A 159 7.50 -1.36 11.17
CA SER A 159 8.48 -1.86 12.14
C SER A 159 7.79 -2.48 13.35
N ALA A 160 6.75 -1.84 13.87
CA ALA A 160 5.96 -2.37 14.97
C ALA A 160 5.38 -3.75 14.62
N GLY A 161 4.73 -3.89 13.46
CA GLY A 161 4.19 -5.17 13.01
C GLY A 161 5.28 -6.22 12.77
N TYR A 162 6.37 -5.85 12.11
CA TYR A 162 7.47 -6.74 11.77
C TYR A 162 8.17 -7.30 13.02
N PHE A 163 8.59 -6.43 13.94
CA PHE A 163 9.33 -6.84 15.14
C PHE A 163 8.43 -7.54 16.17
N LEU A 164 7.16 -7.10 16.32
CA LEU A 164 6.19 -7.83 17.15
C LEU A 164 5.96 -9.23 16.60
N GLY A 165 5.80 -9.36 15.29
CA GLY A 165 5.66 -10.66 14.65
C GLY A 165 6.89 -11.56 14.84
N GLY A 166 8.11 -10.99 14.82
CA GLY A 166 9.34 -11.71 15.16
C GLY A 166 9.35 -12.23 16.61
N PHE A 167 8.87 -11.43 17.57
CA PHE A 167 8.71 -11.85 18.97
C PHE A 167 7.68 -12.98 19.12
N ILE A 168 6.56 -12.87 18.41
CA ILE A 168 5.51 -13.92 18.39
C ILE A 168 6.07 -15.20 17.79
N TYR A 169 6.77 -15.13 16.65
CA TYR A 169 7.40 -16.28 16.03
C TYR A 169 8.39 -16.97 16.98
N ALA A 170 9.20 -16.21 17.71
CA ALA A 170 10.15 -16.76 18.68
C ALA A 170 9.44 -17.49 19.85
N SER A 171 8.21 -17.09 20.18
CA SER A 171 7.43 -17.68 21.28
C SER A 171 6.69 -18.96 20.87
N PHE A 172 6.15 -19.03 19.65
CA PHE A 172 5.35 -20.17 19.19
C PHE A 172 6.10 -21.15 18.28
N GLY A 173 7.03 -20.65 17.47
CA GLY A 173 7.76 -21.45 16.47
C GLY A 173 6.86 -22.09 15.41
N GLY A 174 7.51 -22.79 14.45
CA GLY A 174 6.83 -23.61 13.44
C GLY A 174 5.78 -22.88 12.61
N THR A 175 4.83 -23.64 12.06
CA THR A 175 3.73 -23.12 11.25
C THR A 175 2.85 -22.09 11.99
N PRO A 176 2.39 -22.33 13.24
CA PRO A 176 1.57 -21.35 13.94
C PRO A 176 2.30 -20.02 14.15
N GLY A 177 3.58 -20.06 14.53
CA GLY A 177 4.39 -18.86 14.68
C GLY A 177 4.51 -18.07 13.38
N MET A 178 4.72 -18.75 12.23
CA MET A 178 4.80 -18.08 10.92
C MET A 178 3.50 -17.37 10.58
N LEU A 179 2.35 -18.04 10.76
CA LEU A 179 1.05 -17.44 10.46
C LEU A 179 0.73 -16.25 11.38
N LEU A 180 1.05 -16.37 12.68
CA LEU A 180 0.85 -15.28 13.63
C LEU A 180 1.80 -14.10 13.38
N TRP A 181 3.04 -14.37 12.93
CA TRP A 181 3.93 -13.32 12.43
C TRP A 181 3.28 -12.61 11.24
N GLY A 182 2.80 -13.37 10.25
CA GLY A 182 2.08 -12.81 9.11
C GLY A 182 0.92 -11.91 9.53
N ALA A 183 0.13 -12.32 10.52
CA ALA A 183 -0.97 -11.51 11.05
C ALA A 183 -0.47 -10.19 11.68
N ALA A 184 0.51 -10.26 12.59
CA ALA A 184 1.05 -9.07 13.27
C ALA A 184 1.71 -8.09 12.28
N TYR A 185 2.52 -8.61 11.36
CA TYR A 185 3.15 -7.84 10.29
C TYR A 185 2.09 -7.17 9.42
N GLY A 186 1.09 -7.92 8.96
CA GLY A 186 0.07 -7.43 8.07
C GLY A 186 -0.83 -6.37 8.70
N LEU A 187 -1.21 -6.54 9.98
CA LEU A 187 -1.98 -5.53 10.70
C LEU A 187 -1.21 -4.21 10.82
N GLY A 188 0.06 -4.26 11.22
CA GLY A 188 0.91 -3.08 11.37
C GLY A 188 1.17 -2.40 10.03
N PHE A 189 1.74 -3.13 9.07
CA PHE A 189 2.09 -2.55 7.78
C PHE A 189 0.85 -2.12 6.99
N GLY A 190 -0.22 -2.91 7.05
CA GLY A 190 -1.52 -2.60 6.47
C GLY A 190 -2.13 -1.29 6.98
N ALA A 191 -2.09 -1.06 8.30
CA ALA A 191 -2.55 0.20 8.87
C ALA A 191 -1.72 1.38 8.36
N GLY A 192 -0.39 1.20 8.24
CA GLY A 192 0.51 2.18 7.62
C GLY A 192 0.17 2.47 6.15
N LEU A 193 -0.16 1.45 5.36
CA LEU A 193 -0.61 1.60 3.96
C LEU A 193 -1.96 2.31 3.88
N GLY A 194 -2.91 1.96 4.74
CA GLY A 194 -4.20 2.64 4.84
C GLY A 194 -4.05 4.13 5.16
N TYR A 195 -3.19 4.47 6.12
CA TYR A 195 -2.82 5.85 6.44
C TYR A 195 -2.18 6.57 5.25
N THR A 196 -1.25 5.89 4.57
CA THR A 196 -0.54 6.41 3.40
C THR A 196 -1.51 6.77 2.29
N LEU A 197 -2.41 5.87 1.92
CA LEU A 197 -3.43 6.10 0.91
C LEU A 197 -4.38 7.22 1.33
N TYR A 198 -4.79 7.27 2.59
CA TYR A 198 -5.64 8.35 3.09
C TYR A 198 -4.95 9.71 2.90
N HIS A 199 -3.71 9.90 3.38
CA HIS A 199 -3.06 11.21 3.34
C HIS A 199 -2.51 11.61 1.97
N CYS A 200 -2.12 10.65 1.13
CA CYS A 200 -1.70 10.97 -0.24
C CYS A 200 -2.87 11.53 -1.06
N GLN A 201 -4.11 11.16 -0.75
CA GLN A 201 -5.30 11.58 -1.49
C GLN A 201 -5.97 12.87 -0.94
N GLU A 202 -5.34 13.54 0.03
CA GLU A 202 -5.84 14.81 0.56
C GLU A 202 -6.06 15.89 -0.52
N PRO A 203 -5.16 16.10 -1.50
CA PRO A 203 -5.38 17.07 -2.57
C PRO A 203 -6.59 16.76 -3.46
N ILE A 204 -6.98 15.48 -3.59
CA ILE A 204 -8.18 15.06 -4.31
C ILE A 204 -9.42 15.43 -3.49
N ARG A 205 -9.43 15.08 -2.19
CA ARG A 205 -10.57 15.39 -1.31
C ARG A 205 -10.86 16.88 -1.23
N THR A 206 -9.83 17.72 -1.10
CA THR A 206 -9.99 19.18 -1.09
C THR A 206 -10.63 19.73 -2.37
N ARG A 207 -10.36 19.11 -3.53
CA ARG A 207 -10.98 19.49 -4.80
C ARG A 207 -12.43 19.02 -4.86
N LEU A 208 -12.73 17.81 -4.40
CA LEU A 208 -14.08 17.27 -4.37
C LEU A 208 -15.00 18.02 -3.39
N SER A 209 -14.45 18.61 -2.32
CA SER A 209 -15.23 19.40 -1.35
C SER A 209 -15.57 20.82 -1.83
N LYS A 210 -14.90 21.33 -2.87
CA LYS A 210 -15.20 22.66 -3.42
C LYS A 210 -16.44 22.58 -4.32
N PRO A 211 -17.42 23.49 -4.19
CA PRO A 211 -18.50 23.65 -5.16
C PRO A 211 -17.93 23.83 -6.57
N LEU A 212 -18.65 23.35 -7.59
CA LEU A 212 -18.32 23.69 -8.98
C LEU A 212 -18.52 25.20 -9.16
N ASP A 213 -17.46 25.92 -9.51
CA ASP A 213 -17.61 27.29 -9.98
C ASP A 213 -18.44 27.28 -11.27
N SER A 214 -19.34 28.24 -11.44
CA SER A 214 -20.27 28.31 -12.57
C SER A 214 -19.58 28.40 -13.94
N HIS A 215 -18.28 28.67 -13.96
CA HIS A 215 -17.42 28.68 -15.16
C HIS A 215 -16.90 27.30 -15.57
N ASP A 216 -16.90 26.30 -14.68
CA ASP A 216 -16.40 24.94 -14.95
C ASP A 216 -17.49 23.97 -15.45
N VAL A 217 -18.72 24.45 -15.60
CA VAL A 217 -19.82 23.67 -16.14
C VAL A 217 -19.67 23.63 -17.67
N PRO A 218 -19.43 22.45 -18.28
CA PRO A 218 -19.31 22.34 -19.73
C PRO A 218 -20.60 22.86 -20.40
N PRO A 219 -20.50 23.64 -21.50
CA PRO A 219 -21.66 24.29 -22.13
C PRO A 219 -22.80 23.33 -22.51
N SER A 220 -22.51 22.04 -22.65
CA SER A 220 -23.45 20.98 -23.03
C SER A 220 -24.55 20.67 -22.00
N SER A 221 -24.47 21.21 -20.78
CA SER A 221 -25.51 21.03 -19.75
C SER A 221 -26.50 22.20 -19.63
N ARG A 222 -26.32 23.31 -20.36
CA ARG A 222 -27.36 24.36 -20.49
C ARG A 222 -28.43 23.88 -21.47
N ARG A 223 -29.25 22.91 -21.07
CA ARG A 223 -30.50 22.64 -21.76
C ARG A 223 -31.43 23.83 -21.51
N THR A 224 -31.61 24.62 -22.56
CA THR A 224 -32.67 25.61 -22.71
C THR A 224 -34.01 24.97 -22.35
N PHE A 225 -34.61 25.44 -21.26
CA PHE A 225 -36.06 25.43 -21.07
C PHE A 225 -36.57 26.84 -21.34
#